data_AF-A0AAP4DKG4-F1
#
_entry.id   AF-A0AAP4DKG4-F1
#
_cell.length_a   1.000
_cell.length_b   1.000
_cell.length_c   1.000
_cell.angle_alpha   90.00
_cell.angle_beta   90.00
_cell.angle_gamma   90.00
#
_symmetry.space_group_name_H-M   'P 1'
#
loop_
_entity.id
_entity.type
_entity.pdbx_description
1 polymer ?
#
loop_
_entity_poly.entity_id
_entity_poly.type
_entity_poly.pdbx_seq_one_letter_code
_entity_poly.pdbx_strand_id
1 'polypeptide(L)'
;GTYGAARKREDNKLRFYSANFEDLGIIETSLDDLKYDKKDNWVNYAKGMIYFLKETGHDVDKGMDIFIEGNIPNGSGLSSSASLEMLIGVIAQELFNLDIDRVDLVKLGMETENKFIGVNSGIMDQFAVGMGKQNQAILLDTNTLEYSYAPVD
;
A
#
# COMPACT_ATOMS: atom_id res chain seq x y z
N GLY A 1 -2.26 -4.94 12.45
CA GLY A 1 -2.22 -4.40 11.09
C GLY A 1 -1.39 -5.30 10.20
N THR A 2 -0.88 -4.75 9.12
CA THR A 2 0.13 -5.38 8.27
C THR A 2 1.50 -4.80 8.60
N TYR A 3 2.48 -5.67 8.81
CA TYR A 3 3.86 -5.37 9.13
C TYR A 3 4.75 -5.79 7.97
N GLY A 4 5.88 -5.12 7.77
CA GLY A 4 6.81 -5.49 6.74
C GLY A 4 8.25 -5.13 7.06
N ALA A 5 9.16 -5.88 6.47
CA ALA A 5 10.58 -5.58 6.44
C ALA A 5 11.01 -5.49 4.97
N ALA A 6 11.73 -4.43 4.63
CA ALA A 6 12.11 -4.18 3.26
C ALA A 6 13.53 -3.65 3.14
N ARG A 7 14.15 -3.90 1.99
CA ARG A 7 15.44 -3.32 1.62
C ARG A 7 15.47 -3.00 0.13
N LYS A 8 16.24 -1.96 -0.24
CA LYS A 8 16.59 -1.72 -1.64
C LYS A 8 17.47 -2.84 -2.19
N ARG A 9 17.37 -3.01 -3.51
CA ARG A 9 18.26 -3.82 -4.33
C ARG A 9 19.07 -2.91 -5.25
N GLU A 10 20.05 -3.47 -5.93
CA GLU A 10 20.84 -2.75 -6.96
C GLU A 10 20.32 -2.99 -8.38
N ASP A 11 19.46 -4.00 -8.57
CA ASP A 11 18.77 -4.28 -9.83
C ASP A 11 17.34 -3.70 -9.80
N ASN A 12 16.58 -3.86 -10.89
CA ASN A 12 15.19 -3.41 -11.02
C ASN A 12 14.15 -4.45 -10.54
N LYS A 13 14.58 -5.52 -9.86
CA LYS A 13 13.70 -6.63 -9.49
C LYS A 13 12.93 -6.32 -8.21
N LEU A 14 11.69 -6.76 -8.16
CA LEU A 14 10.85 -6.68 -6.96
C LEU A 14 10.57 -8.11 -6.49
N ARG A 15 10.91 -8.42 -5.24
CA ARG A 15 10.65 -9.74 -4.63
C ARG A 15 9.80 -9.59 -3.41
N PHE A 16 8.74 -10.39 -3.35
CA PHE A 16 7.71 -10.33 -2.33
C PHE A 16 7.57 -11.68 -1.65
N TYR A 17 7.54 -11.67 -0.32
CA TYR A 17 7.26 -12.86 0.48
C TYR A 17 6.25 -12.52 1.58
N SER A 18 5.30 -13.41 1.83
CA SER A 18 4.33 -13.26 2.92
C SER A 18 4.34 -14.48 3.84
N ALA A 19 4.54 -14.24 5.14
CA ALA A 19 4.39 -15.28 6.15
C ALA A 19 2.93 -15.76 6.31
N ASN A 20 1.95 -14.98 5.85
CA ASN A 20 0.55 -15.40 5.85
C ASN A 20 0.21 -16.37 4.71
N PHE A 21 1.05 -16.44 3.68
CA PHE A 21 0.83 -17.23 2.47
C PHE A 21 2.12 -17.95 2.05
N GLU A 22 2.70 -18.73 2.96
CA GLU A 22 3.99 -19.39 2.75
C GLU A 22 4.03 -20.28 1.48
N ASP A 23 2.90 -20.92 1.15
CA ASP A 23 2.75 -21.80 -0.02
C ASP A 23 2.95 -21.08 -1.36
N LEU A 24 2.78 -19.76 -1.41
CA LEU A 24 3.04 -18.96 -2.62
C LEU A 24 4.55 -18.77 -2.87
N GLY A 25 5.39 -18.98 -1.86
CA GLY A 25 6.82 -18.74 -1.93
C GLY A 25 7.16 -17.27 -2.21
N ILE A 26 8.30 -17.05 -2.89
CA ILE A 26 8.71 -15.71 -3.34
C ILE A 26 8.06 -15.43 -4.69
N ILE A 27 7.31 -14.35 -4.78
CA ILE A 27 6.79 -13.82 -6.04
C ILE A 27 7.74 -12.72 -6.52
N GLU A 28 8.24 -12.85 -7.76
CA GLU A 28 9.20 -11.92 -8.37
C GLU A 28 8.58 -11.22 -9.58
N THR A 29 8.82 -9.91 -9.69
CA THR A 29 8.51 -9.08 -10.87
C THR A 29 9.61 -8.02 -11.05
N SER A 30 9.42 -7.02 -11.90
CA SER A 30 10.35 -5.90 -12.08
C SER A 30 9.63 -4.57 -12.13
N LEU A 31 10.38 -3.48 -11.93
CA LEU A 31 9.90 -2.11 -12.11
C LEU A 31 9.40 -1.79 -13.54
N ASP A 32 9.72 -2.66 -14.50
CA ASP A 32 9.30 -2.56 -15.91
C ASP A 32 8.04 -3.38 -16.20
N ASP A 33 7.59 -4.24 -15.27
CA ASP A 33 6.42 -5.12 -15.43
C ASP A 33 5.36 -4.91 -14.33
N LEU A 34 5.05 -3.65 -14.07
CA LEU A 34 4.02 -3.23 -13.11
C LEU A 34 2.62 -3.26 -13.74
N LYS A 35 2.17 -4.45 -14.17
CA LYS A 35 0.80 -4.67 -14.66
C LYS A 35 0.04 -5.64 -13.77
N TYR A 36 -1.28 -5.52 -13.72
CA TYR A 36 -2.10 -6.51 -13.03
C TYR A 36 -1.93 -7.91 -13.65
N ASP A 37 -1.71 -8.92 -12.80
CA ASP A 37 -1.74 -10.32 -13.19
C ASP A 37 -2.40 -11.13 -12.08
N LYS A 38 -3.47 -11.87 -12.43
CA LYS A 38 -4.23 -12.69 -11.47
C LYS A 38 -3.34 -13.69 -10.72
N LYS A 39 -2.25 -14.16 -11.35
CA LYS A 39 -1.32 -15.11 -10.71
C LYS A 39 -0.51 -14.49 -9.56
N ASP A 40 -0.35 -13.17 -9.56
CA ASP A 40 0.47 -12.45 -8.59
C ASP A 40 -0.27 -12.23 -7.25
N ASN A 41 -1.56 -12.59 -7.16
CA ASN A 41 -2.34 -12.58 -5.92
C ASN A 41 -2.23 -11.22 -5.20
N TRP A 42 -1.91 -11.22 -3.89
CA TRP A 42 -1.75 -10.02 -3.06
C TRP A 42 -0.66 -9.06 -3.57
N VAL A 43 0.31 -9.54 -4.36
CA VAL A 43 1.39 -8.70 -4.90
C VAL A 43 0.86 -7.65 -5.88
N ASN A 44 -0.33 -7.85 -6.46
CA ASN A 44 -0.96 -6.82 -7.30
C ASN A 44 -1.17 -5.50 -6.56
N TYR A 45 -1.47 -5.52 -5.25
CA TYR A 45 -1.59 -4.30 -4.45
C TYR A 45 -0.25 -3.56 -4.35
N ALA A 46 0.84 -4.30 -4.16
CA ALA A 46 2.17 -3.71 -4.12
C ALA A 46 2.61 -3.17 -5.49
N LYS A 47 2.32 -3.90 -6.57
CA LYS A 47 2.60 -3.46 -7.95
C LYS A 47 1.85 -2.16 -8.28
N GLY A 48 0.57 -2.09 -7.92
CA GLY A 48 -0.26 -0.90 -8.15
C GLY A 48 0.23 0.33 -7.38
N MET A 49 0.60 0.16 -6.11
CA MET A 49 1.18 1.26 -5.32
C MET A 49 2.47 1.79 -5.93
N ILE A 50 3.38 0.90 -6.33
CA ILE A 50 4.66 1.29 -6.96
C ILE A 50 4.40 1.93 -8.33
N TYR A 51 3.44 1.40 -9.09
CA TYR A 51 3.03 1.95 -10.39
C TYR A 51 2.54 3.40 -10.24
N PHE A 52 1.58 3.65 -9.35
CA PHE A 52 1.02 4.99 -9.20
C PHE A 52 2.00 5.99 -8.59
N LEU A 53 2.89 5.56 -7.70
CA LEU A 53 4.00 6.42 -7.24
C LEU A 53 4.87 6.89 -8.42
N LYS A 54 5.21 5.99 -9.35
CA LYS A 54 5.99 6.33 -10.55
C LYS A 54 5.20 7.24 -11.51
N GLU A 55 3.93 6.94 -11.74
CA GLU A 55 3.07 7.74 -12.62
C GLU A 55 2.87 9.18 -12.11
N THR A 56 2.88 9.40 -10.78
CA THR A 56 2.84 10.75 -10.19
C THR A 56 4.20 11.43 -10.08
N GLY A 57 5.24 10.86 -10.71
CA GLY A 57 6.56 11.48 -10.85
C GLY A 57 7.52 11.21 -9.69
N HIS A 58 7.22 10.28 -8.78
CA HIS A 58 8.16 9.88 -7.74
C HIS A 58 9.17 8.84 -8.25
N ASP A 59 10.43 9.02 -7.87
CA ASP A 59 11.53 8.21 -8.40
C ASP A 59 11.74 6.91 -7.61
N VAL A 60 11.12 5.84 -8.10
CA VAL A 60 11.40 4.46 -7.66
C VAL A 60 12.28 3.79 -8.71
N ASP A 61 13.58 4.07 -8.62
CA ASP A 61 14.61 3.76 -9.62
C ASP A 61 15.26 2.36 -9.45
N LYS A 62 15.09 1.75 -8.28
CA LYS A 62 15.66 0.45 -7.93
C LYS A 62 14.63 -0.52 -7.38
N GLY A 63 14.97 -1.80 -7.49
CA GLY A 63 14.23 -2.92 -6.96
C GLY A 63 14.20 -2.98 -5.43
N MET A 64 13.38 -3.89 -4.91
CA MET A 64 13.17 -4.09 -3.48
C MET A 64 12.98 -5.57 -3.16
N ASP A 65 13.49 -5.99 -1.99
CA ASP A 65 13.00 -7.20 -1.33
C ASP A 65 12.03 -6.77 -0.23
N ILE A 66 10.84 -7.36 -0.21
CA ILE A 66 9.78 -7.01 0.74
C ILE A 66 9.23 -8.29 1.37
N PHE A 67 9.36 -8.37 2.69
CA PHE A 67 8.71 -9.35 3.55
C PHE A 67 7.47 -8.71 4.17
N ILE A 68 6.35 -9.44 4.23
CA ILE A 68 5.14 -9.01 4.94
C ILE A 68 4.59 -10.09 5.87
N GLU A 69 3.98 -9.64 6.97
CA GLU A 69 3.17 -10.44 7.88
C GLU A 69 2.04 -9.56 8.42
N GLY A 70 0.82 -10.08 8.49
CA GLY A 70 -0.34 -9.35 9.00
C GLY A 70 -1.19 -10.18 9.93
N ASN A 71 -1.87 -9.51 10.86
CA ASN A 71 -2.84 -10.13 11.77
C ASN A 71 -4.29 -9.68 11.51
N ILE A 72 -4.53 -8.96 10.40
CA ILE A 72 -5.88 -8.62 9.92
C ILE A 72 -6.46 -9.87 9.26
N PRO A 73 -7.59 -10.42 9.73
CA PRO A 73 -8.16 -11.62 9.12
C PRO A 73 -8.62 -11.33 7.69
N ASN A 74 -8.28 -12.22 6.76
CA ASN A 74 -8.67 -12.10 5.36
C ASN A 74 -10.20 -12.06 5.22
N GLY A 75 -10.72 -11.09 4.45
CA GLY A 75 -12.15 -10.95 4.19
C GLY A 75 -12.99 -10.51 5.40
N SER A 76 -12.36 -10.04 6.48
CA SER A 76 -13.08 -9.57 7.68
C SER A 76 -13.85 -8.25 7.50
N GLY A 77 -13.63 -7.54 6.39
CA GLY A 77 -14.13 -6.17 6.22
C GLY A 77 -13.35 -5.13 7.04
N LEU A 78 -12.20 -5.51 7.61
CA LEU A 78 -11.30 -4.62 8.37
C LEU A 78 -10.14 -4.08 7.51
N SER A 79 -10.42 -3.85 6.22
CA SER A 79 -9.52 -3.10 5.32
C SER A 79 -8.10 -3.66 5.18
N SER A 80 -7.98 -4.99 5.01
CA SER A 80 -6.67 -5.64 4.82
C SER A 80 -5.94 -5.18 3.55
N SER A 81 -6.67 -4.83 2.48
CA SER A 81 -6.10 -4.26 1.25
C SER A 81 -5.48 -2.89 1.51
N ALA A 82 -6.24 -1.96 2.08
CA ALA A 82 -5.77 -0.63 2.44
C ALA A 82 -4.55 -0.68 3.39
N SER A 83 -4.52 -1.61 4.36
CA SER A 83 -3.34 -1.78 5.21
C SER A 83 -2.10 -2.25 4.47
N LEU A 84 -2.24 -3.05 3.44
CA LEU A 84 -1.12 -3.46 2.60
C LEU A 84 -0.69 -2.33 1.66
N GLU A 85 -1.62 -1.63 1.02
CA GLU A 85 -1.36 -0.48 0.15
C GLU A 85 -0.58 0.60 0.90
N MET A 86 -1.04 1.00 2.09
CA MET A 86 -0.36 1.99 2.92
C MET A 86 1.01 1.53 3.37
N LEU A 87 1.17 0.25 3.74
CA LEU A 87 2.47 -0.29 4.11
C LEU A 87 3.47 -0.21 2.95
N ILE A 88 3.08 -0.61 1.73
CA ILE A 88 3.95 -0.54 0.56
C ILE A 88 4.30 0.91 0.21
N GLY A 89 3.31 1.81 0.27
CA GLY A 89 3.53 3.23 0.05
C GLY A 89 4.55 3.83 1.02
N VAL A 90 4.44 3.53 2.31
CA VAL A 90 5.38 3.98 3.35
C VAL A 90 6.76 3.38 3.13
N ILE A 91 6.85 2.09 2.80
CA ILE A 91 8.13 1.44 2.49
C ILE A 91 8.83 2.13 1.32
N ALA A 92 8.11 2.39 0.23
CA ALA A 92 8.67 3.05 -0.94
C ALA A 92 9.08 4.50 -0.60
N GLN A 93 8.24 5.23 0.13
CA GLN A 93 8.54 6.58 0.60
C GLN A 93 9.85 6.63 1.38
N GLU A 94 10.01 5.77 2.40
CA GLU A 94 11.17 5.74 3.28
C GLU A 94 12.43 5.26 2.55
N LEU A 95 12.33 4.17 1.78
CA LEU A 95 13.49 3.67 1.05
C LEU A 95 13.99 4.72 0.07
N PHE A 96 13.11 5.31 -0.75
CA PHE A 96 13.49 6.20 -1.84
C PHE A 96 13.55 7.69 -1.46
N ASN A 97 13.30 8.03 -0.19
CA ASN A 97 13.20 9.42 0.29
C ASN A 97 12.23 10.26 -0.56
N LEU A 98 11.05 9.69 -0.84
CA LEU A 98 10.06 10.35 -1.71
C LEU A 98 9.41 11.52 -0.97
N ASP A 99 9.38 12.68 -1.63
CA ASP A 99 8.63 13.86 -1.16
C ASP A 99 7.15 13.71 -1.53
N ILE A 100 6.41 12.95 -0.71
CA ILE A 100 4.97 12.75 -0.82
C ILE A 100 4.35 12.86 0.56
N ASP A 101 3.28 13.64 0.69
CA ASP A 101 2.57 13.72 1.97
C ASP A 101 1.67 12.48 2.20
N ARG A 102 1.22 12.30 3.44
CA ARG A 102 0.44 11.11 3.81
C ARG A 102 -0.94 11.08 3.13
N VAL A 103 -1.56 12.24 2.88
CA VAL A 103 -2.89 12.31 2.24
C VAL A 103 -2.79 11.96 0.77
N ASP A 104 -1.75 12.43 0.08
CA ASP A 104 -1.50 12.04 -1.31
C ASP A 104 -1.16 10.55 -1.41
N LEU A 105 -0.39 10.00 -0.49
CA LEU A 105 -0.15 8.55 -0.44
C LEU A 105 -1.45 7.75 -0.25
N VAL A 106 -2.36 8.24 0.60
CA VAL A 106 -3.71 7.66 0.79
C VAL A 106 -4.51 7.67 -0.52
N LYS A 107 -4.47 8.78 -1.28
CA LYS A 107 -5.12 8.86 -2.59
C LYS A 107 -4.54 7.83 -3.57
N LEU A 108 -3.22 7.63 -3.57
CA LEU A 108 -2.59 6.60 -4.43
C LEU A 108 -3.00 5.17 -4.03
N GLY A 109 -3.24 4.91 -2.75
CA GLY A 109 -3.84 3.65 -2.30
C GLY A 109 -5.24 3.44 -2.85
N MET A 110 -6.10 4.44 -2.71
CA MET A 110 -7.45 4.41 -3.28
C MET A 110 -7.40 4.26 -4.81
N GLU A 111 -6.46 4.90 -5.48
CA GLU A 111 -6.27 4.78 -6.93
C GLU A 111 -5.75 3.39 -7.33
N THR A 112 -4.87 2.80 -6.53
CA THR A 112 -4.43 1.40 -6.66
C THR A 112 -5.63 0.46 -6.62
N GLU A 113 -6.48 0.57 -5.61
CA GLU A 113 -7.65 -0.30 -5.46
C GLU A 113 -8.64 -0.14 -6.64
N ASN A 114 -8.94 1.11 -7.00
CA ASN A 114 -9.91 1.41 -8.06
C ASN A 114 -9.41 1.08 -9.47
N LYS A 115 -8.18 1.48 -9.81
CA LYS A 115 -7.69 1.46 -11.20
C LYS A 115 -6.73 0.32 -11.51
N PHE A 116 -5.99 -0.19 -10.51
CA PHE A 116 -5.07 -1.30 -10.72
C PHE A 116 -5.71 -2.64 -10.36
N ILE A 117 -6.41 -2.70 -9.23
CA ILE A 117 -7.10 -3.92 -8.77
C ILE A 117 -8.49 -4.03 -9.40
N GLY A 118 -9.15 -2.90 -9.68
CA GLY A 118 -10.47 -2.85 -10.30
C GLY A 118 -11.62 -2.99 -9.30
N VAL A 119 -11.38 -2.69 -8.03
CA VAL A 119 -12.40 -2.69 -6.97
C VAL A 119 -12.84 -1.26 -6.71
N ASN A 120 -14.10 -0.95 -7.01
CA ASN A 120 -14.66 0.38 -6.79
C ASN A 120 -14.87 0.63 -5.29
N SER A 121 -13.99 1.42 -4.68
CA SER A 121 -14.03 1.82 -3.27
C SER A 121 -13.88 3.34 -3.11
N GLY A 122 -14.37 3.86 -1.98
CA GLY A 122 -14.10 5.24 -1.55
C GLY A 122 -12.81 5.33 -0.73
N ILE A 123 -12.39 6.55 -0.38
CA ILE A 123 -11.11 6.80 0.29
C ILE A 123 -11.03 6.34 1.76
N MET A 124 -12.17 6.01 2.37
CA MET A 124 -12.31 5.90 3.83
C MET A 124 -11.34 4.90 4.46
N ASP A 125 -11.16 3.73 3.84
CA ASP A 125 -10.31 2.66 4.36
C ASP A 125 -8.83 3.08 4.35
N GLN A 126 -8.35 3.57 3.20
CA GLN A 126 -6.99 4.09 3.08
C GLN A 126 -6.77 5.29 4.00
N PHE A 127 -7.76 6.18 4.14
CA PHE A 127 -7.66 7.35 5.01
C PHE A 127 -7.57 6.95 6.48
N ALA A 128 -8.43 6.03 6.93
CA ALA A 128 -8.43 5.55 8.30
C ALA A 128 -7.10 4.86 8.65
N VAL A 129 -6.54 4.08 7.72
CA VAL A 129 -5.25 3.42 7.93
C VAL A 129 -4.08 4.39 7.87
N GLY A 130 -4.04 5.27 6.86
CA GLY A 130 -2.91 6.18 6.60
C GLY A 130 -2.84 7.34 7.60
N MET A 131 -3.99 7.81 8.08
CA MET A 131 -4.11 8.96 9.00
C MET A 131 -4.44 8.54 10.43
N GLY A 132 -4.46 7.24 10.74
CA GLY A 132 -4.80 6.73 12.06
C GLY A 132 -3.90 7.33 13.16
N LYS A 133 -4.52 7.71 14.28
CA LYS A 133 -3.82 8.21 15.46
C LYS A 133 -4.33 7.50 16.70
N GLN A 134 -3.41 7.17 17.61
CA GLN A 134 -3.73 6.47 18.85
C GLN A 134 -4.82 7.24 19.63
N ASN A 135 -5.86 6.52 20.08
CA ASN A 135 -6.98 7.03 20.86
C ASN A 135 -7.73 8.19 20.18
N GLN A 136 -7.81 8.16 18.84
CA GLN A 136 -8.58 9.13 18.05
C GLN A 136 -9.39 8.43 16.98
N ALA A 137 -10.64 8.86 16.80
CA ALA A 137 -11.40 8.70 15.57
C ALA A 137 -11.11 9.86 14.61
N ILE A 138 -11.46 9.68 13.34
CA ILE A 138 -11.30 10.70 12.30
C ILE A 138 -12.69 11.10 11.79
N LEU A 139 -13.00 12.39 11.90
CA LEU A 139 -14.13 12.99 11.20
C LEU A 139 -13.62 13.51 9.86
N LEU A 140 -13.98 12.84 8.77
CA LEU A 140 -13.55 13.14 7.40
C LEU A 140 -14.74 13.59 6.55
N ASP A 141 -14.62 14.74 5.90
CA ASP A 141 -15.49 15.11 4.78
C ASP A 141 -14.90 14.51 3.49
N THR A 142 -15.57 13.50 2.92
CA THR A 142 -15.08 12.80 1.72
C THR A 142 -15.22 13.61 0.43
N ASN A 143 -15.93 14.74 0.44
CA ASN A 143 -16.05 15.62 -0.71
C ASN A 143 -14.88 16.62 -0.77
N THR A 144 -14.41 17.12 0.38
CA THR A 144 -13.33 18.11 0.45
C THR A 144 -11.98 17.55 0.91
N LEU A 145 -11.99 16.35 1.52
CA LEU A 145 -10.87 15.74 2.25
C LEU A 145 -10.41 16.52 3.48
N GLU A 146 -11.19 17.51 3.93
CA GLU A 146 -10.98 18.13 5.22
C GLU A 146 -11.27 17.13 6.34
N TYR A 147 -10.40 17.07 7.34
CA TYR A 147 -10.54 16.12 8.43
C TYR A 147 -10.10 16.70 9.77
N SER A 148 -10.65 16.15 10.84
CA SER A 148 -10.25 16.46 12.21
C SER A 148 -10.24 15.18 13.06
N TYR A 149 -9.45 15.19 14.12
CA TYR A 149 -9.41 14.09 15.08
C TYR A 149 -10.40 14.33 16.21
N ALA A 150 -11.13 13.28 16.56
CA ALA A 150 -12.01 13.24 17.72
C ALA A 150 -11.48 12.21 18.73
N PRO A 151 -11.17 12.59 19.97
CA PRO A 151 -10.71 11.63 20.99
C PRO A 151 -11.70 10.49 21.22
N VAL A 152 -11.17 9.29 21.40
CA VAL A 152 -11.92 8.09 21.80
C VAL A 152 -11.15 7.38 22.91
N ASP A 153 -11.87 6.95 23.94
CA ASP A 153 -11.32 6.31 25.14
C ASP A 153 -11.02 4.82 24.93
#